data_AF-A0A397A3H9-F1
#
_entry.id   AF-A0A397A3H9-F1
#
_cell.length_a   1.000
_cell.length_b   1.000
_cell.length_c   1.000
_cell.angle_alpha   90.00
_cell.angle_beta   90.00
_cell.angle_gamma   90.00
#
_symmetry.space_group_name_H-M   'P 1'
#
loop_
_entity.id
_entity.type
_entity.pdbx_description
1 polymer ?
#
loop_
_entity_poly.entity_id
_entity_poly.type
_entity_poly.pdbx_seq_one_letter_code
_entity_poly.pdbx_strand_id
1 'polypeptide(L)'
;MEFWGTLQKSLGGGAVPADSDAYVNKFFDNTAVEESWAIDEWTAKLKQFVAAQLADGRRVALVTCGSATVPLSGDSVMDAVSFGDRGAASAEHFLRAGYAVIFLHRHGSLAPFSRHFQLYIRDNRFLSMLRVDDTDNSLHVDPPNDDRHAQDLSTILTEAKDTSARLVHVSFTSVQQYLFYLRMAASVIDSAASRGLILLSASVLDYYVPSSIPSILPSIPSTPSTAASPPPPSSNTTKKESSSSLTLNLVRIPNLIAKIRRNYAPKACLVTLKSVADKGRLQRAAFRDIERWGVDVVVADSPMLPNELALISPQEEFVASPHLDEDCRHVELEVVCAAMLVEIHRAWSTRRQILKQGKALLLLTAKFSMMKENDTLNEDAMGNKNVPFKRGIRIYTERRH
;
A
#
# COMPACT_ATOMS: atom_id res chain seq x y z
N MET A 1 23.72 -21.49 0.78
CA MET A 1 24.25 -21.07 2.10
C MET A 1 25.29 -19.95 2.01
N GLU A 2 26.19 -19.96 1.01
CA GLU A 2 27.30 -19.00 0.95
C GLU A 2 26.87 -17.54 0.76
N PHE A 3 25.81 -17.25 0.01
CA PHE A 3 25.45 -15.87 -0.37
C PHE A 3 24.85 -15.00 0.75
N TRP A 4 24.07 -15.60 1.66
CA TRP A 4 23.51 -14.92 2.84
C TRP A 4 24.40 -15.11 4.07
N GLY A 5 25.12 -16.23 4.16
CA GLY A 5 26.17 -16.45 5.15
C GLY A 5 27.36 -15.49 4.97
N THR A 6 27.68 -15.07 3.74
CA THR A 6 28.68 -14.02 3.47
C THR A 6 28.20 -12.63 3.86
N LEU A 7 26.89 -12.34 3.82
CA LEU A 7 26.36 -11.07 4.35
C LEU A 7 26.50 -11.01 5.88
N GLN A 8 26.19 -12.12 6.55
CA GLN A 8 26.34 -12.26 8.00
C GLN A 8 27.83 -12.22 8.43
N LYS A 9 28.74 -12.70 7.58
CA LYS A 9 30.20 -12.64 7.80
C LYS A 9 30.84 -11.29 7.42
N SER A 10 30.38 -10.62 6.35
CA SER A 10 30.94 -9.36 5.84
C SER A 10 30.58 -8.13 6.68
N LEU A 11 29.48 -8.17 7.43
CA LEU A 11 28.96 -7.04 8.21
C LEU A 11 29.02 -7.28 9.73
N GLY A 12 29.86 -8.23 10.18
CA GLY A 12 30.11 -8.46 11.60
C GLY A 12 28.92 -9.08 12.34
N GLY A 13 28.71 -10.38 12.19
CA GLY A 13 28.13 -11.28 13.21
C GLY A 13 26.66 -11.09 13.64
N GLY A 14 26.00 -9.99 13.28
CA GLY A 14 24.59 -9.73 13.57
C GLY A 14 23.67 -10.12 12.42
N ALA A 15 22.42 -10.50 12.73
CA ALA A 15 21.37 -10.60 11.71
C ALA A 15 21.10 -9.20 11.14
N VAL A 16 21.47 -8.97 9.89
CA VAL A 16 21.23 -7.68 9.20
C VAL A 16 19.72 -7.43 9.13
N PRO A 17 19.22 -6.27 9.60
CA PRO A 17 17.78 -5.96 9.54
C PRO A 17 17.28 -5.93 8.09
N ALA A 18 16.09 -6.49 7.85
CA ALA A 18 15.47 -6.57 6.52
C ALA A 18 15.09 -5.19 5.94
N ASP A 19 15.08 -4.17 6.78
CA ASP A 19 14.84 -2.76 6.46
C ASP A 19 16.14 -1.95 6.23
N SER A 20 17.31 -2.56 6.43
CA SER A 20 18.59 -1.86 6.26
C SER A 20 18.91 -1.59 4.78
N ASP A 21 19.60 -0.48 4.53
CA ASP A 21 20.00 -0.04 3.19
C ASP A 21 20.78 -1.11 2.42
N ALA A 22 21.74 -1.75 3.09
CA ALA A 22 22.53 -2.82 2.50
C ALA A 22 21.66 -4.03 2.11
N TYR A 23 20.68 -4.40 2.94
CA TYR A 23 19.79 -5.53 2.67
C TYR A 23 18.86 -5.25 1.49
N VAL A 24 18.23 -4.06 1.49
CA VAL A 24 17.30 -3.64 0.44
C VAL A 24 18.01 -3.48 -0.90
N ASN A 25 19.17 -2.82 -0.93
CA ASN A 25 19.93 -2.65 -2.17
C ASN A 25 20.37 -4.01 -2.72
N LYS A 26 20.90 -4.89 -1.85
CA LYS A 26 21.29 -6.24 -2.25
C LYS A 26 20.11 -7.05 -2.83
N PHE A 27 18.90 -6.88 -2.30
CA PHE A 27 17.72 -7.50 -2.92
C PHE A 27 17.51 -7.01 -4.36
N PHE A 28 17.48 -5.69 -4.59
CA PHE A 28 17.26 -5.13 -5.92
C PHE A 28 18.40 -5.43 -6.89
N ASP A 29 19.64 -5.45 -6.42
CA ASP A 29 20.82 -5.70 -7.26
C ASP A 29 20.92 -7.17 -7.72
N ASN A 30 20.38 -8.11 -6.94
CA ASN A 30 20.48 -9.55 -7.22
C ASN A 30 19.18 -10.19 -7.72
N THR A 31 18.07 -9.43 -7.74
CA THR A 31 16.82 -9.92 -8.31
C THR A 31 16.80 -9.59 -9.79
N ALA A 32 16.79 -10.62 -10.64
CA ALA A 32 16.65 -10.44 -12.07
C ALA A 32 15.28 -9.81 -12.38
N VAL A 33 15.30 -8.71 -13.14
CA VAL A 33 14.10 -8.06 -13.65
C VAL A 33 13.74 -8.72 -14.97
N GLU A 34 12.52 -9.23 -15.08
CA GLU A 34 12.00 -9.78 -16.33
C GLU A 34 11.54 -8.65 -17.25
N GLU A 35 11.76 -8.79 -18.55
CA GLU A 35 11.33 -7.81 -19.56
C GLU A 35 9.80 -7.63 -19.55
N SER A 36 9.06 -8.71 -19.25
CA SER A 36 7.60 -8.73 -19.08
C SER A 36 7.11 -7.75 -18.00
N TRP A 37 7.96 -7.34 -17.06
CA TRP A 37 7.58 -6.41 -16.01
C TRP A 37 7.49 -4.97 -16.53
N ALA A 38 8.11 -4.64 -17.67
CA ALA A 38 8.02 -3.35 -18.35
C ALA A 38 8.15 -2.13 -17.42
N ILE A 39 9.12 -2.17 -16.49
CA ILE A 39 9.25 -1.18 -15.40
C ILE A 39 9.43 0.24 -15.96
N ASP A 40 10.23 0.41 -17.01
CA ASP A 40 10.51 1.73 -17.58
C ASP A 40 9.28 2.33 -18.28
N GLU A 41 8.51 1.50 -18.98
CA GLU A 41 7.24 1.91 -19.61
C GLU A 41 6.21 2.34 -18.56
N TRP A 42 6.06 1.53 -17.51
CA TRP A 42 5.20 1.89 -16.37
C TRP A 42 5.68 3.16 -15.68
N THR A 43 6.99 3.35 -15.52
CA THR A 43 7.55 4.56 -14.93
C THR A 43 7.18 5.79 -15.75
N ALA A 44 7.33 5.74 -17.07
CA ALA A 44 6.98 6.84 -17.96
C ALA A 44 5.47 7.15 -17.89
N LYS A 45 4.63 6.12 -17.97
CA LYS A 45 3.17 6.24 -17.90
C LYS A 45 2.70 6.82 -16.57
N LEU A 46 3.24 6.36 -15.44
CA LEU A 46 2.88 6.88 -14.13
C LEU A 46 3.37 8.33 -13.94
N LYS A 47 4.56 8.68 -14.42
CA LYS A 47 5.05 10.08 -14.36
C LYS A 47 4.13 11.02 -15.14
N GLN A 48 3.72 10.63 -16.35
CA GLN A 48 2.78 11.40 -17.16
C GLN A 48 1.42 11.53 -16.46
N PHE A 49 0.89 10.43 -15.94
CA PHE A 49 -0.36 10.41 -15.19
C PHE A 49 -0.30 11.36 -13.98
N VAL A 50 0.70 11.23 -13.12
CA VAL A 50 0.84 12.09 -11.92
C VAL A 50 0.99 13.56 -12.31
N ALA A 51 1.80 13.88 -13.32
CA ALA A 51 1.97 15.26 -13.78
C ALA A 51 0.64 15.88 -14.26
N ALA A 52 -0.14 15.15 -15.06
CA ALA A 52 -1.44 15.61 -15.54
C ALA A 52 -2.43 15.85 -14.39
N GLN A 53 -2.51 14.91 -13.44
CA GLN A 53 -3.43 15.02 -12.30
C GLN A 53 -3.06 16.16 -11.34
N LEU A 54 -1.76 16.42 -11.17
CA LEU A 54 -1.28 17.56 -10.39
C LEU A 54 -1.56 18.90 -11.05
N ALA A 55 -1.44 18.98 -12.38
CA ALA A 55 -1.78 20.18 -13.16
C ALA A 55 -3.27 20.54 -13.03
N ASP A 56 -4.14 19.52 -12.99
CA ASP A 56 -5.58 19.67 -12.74
C ASP A 56 -5.93 19.96 -11.27
N GLY A 57 -4.93 20.16 -10.41
CA GLY A 57 -5.17 20.48 -9.02
C GLY A 57 -5.76 19.31 -8.22
N ARG A 58 -5.46 18.05 -8.58
CA ARG A 58 -5.89 16.87 -7.81
C ARG A 58 -4.85 16.35 -6.81
N ARG A 59 -5.32 15.65 -5.78
CA ARG A 59 -4.46 14.84 -4.90
C ARG A 59 -4.24 13.48 -5.56
N VAL A 60 -3.12 12.84 -5.27
CA VAL A 60 -2.78 11.54 -5.85
C VAL A 60 -2.61 10.52 -4.73
N ALA A 61 -3.24 9.35 -4.85
CA ALA A 61 -3.10 8.25 -3.92
C ALA A 61 -2.45 7.04 -4.61
N LEU A 62 -1.45 6.43 -3.98
CA LEU A 62 -0.95 5.10 -4.30
C LEU A 62 -1.58 4.11 -3.32
N VAL A 63 -2.37 3.17 -3.82
CA VAL A 63 -3.03 2.16 -3.00
C VAL A 63 -2.50 0.79 -3.40
N THR A 64 -1.96 0.04 -2.44
CA THR A 64 -1.55 -1.35 -2.68
C THR A 64 -2.66 -2.33 -2.28
N CYS A 65 -2.97 -3.33 -3.10
CA CYS A 65 -4.15 -4.19 -2.90
C CYS A 65 -3.85 -5.69 -3.18
N GLY A 66 -4.49 -6.58 -2.42
CA GLY A 66 -4.35 -8.04 -2.57
C GLY A 66 -3.11 -8.60 -1.87
N SER A 67 -2.73 -9.83 -2.21
CA SER A 67 -1.55 -10.51 -1.64
C SER A 67 -0.45 -10.77 -2.67
N ALA A 68 0.81 -10.61 -2.28
CA ALA A 68 1.94 -10.98 -3.12
C ALA A 68 2.32 -12.46 -2.89
N THR A 69 2.42 -13.24 -3.97
CA THR A 69 2.80 -14.64 -3.88
C THR A 69 4.32 -14.79 -3.79
N VAL A 70 4.76 -15.87 -3.14
CA VAL A 70 6.17 -16.30 -3.14
C VAL A 70 6.25 -17.53 -4.04
N PRO A 71 6.88 -17.43 -5.22
CA PRO A 71 7.12 -18.58 -6.08
C PRO A 71 7.98 -19.64 -5.36
N LEU A 72 7.56 -20.90 -5.46
CA LEU A 72 8.33 -22.07 -5.04
C LEU A 72 8.91 -22.78 -6.27
N SER A 73 9.50 -23.97 -6.07
CA SER A 73 9.98 -24.80 -7.19
C SER A 73 8.79 -25.35 -7.99
N GLY A 74 8.86 -25.25 -9.33
CA GLY A 74 7.73 -25.61 -10.21
C GLY A 74 6.59 -24.58 -10.17
N ASP A 75 5.34 -25.03 -10.34
CA ASP A 75 4.16 -24.16 -10.41
C ASP A 75 3.55 -23.83 -9.04
N SER A 76 4.22 -24.19 -7.94
CA SER A 76 3.72 -23.99 -6.59
C SER A 76 4.02 -22.58 -6.07
N VAL A 77 3.13 -22.02 -5.26
CA VAL A 77 3.27 -20.70 -4.65
C VAL A 77 2.86 -20.69 -3.18
N MET A 78 3.51 -19.88 -2.35
CA MET A 78 3.00 -19.51 -1.02
C MET A 78 2.23 -18.19 -1.12
N ASP A 79 1.10 -18.08 -0.42
CA ASP A 79 0.21 -16.92 -0.45
C ASP A 79 -0.29 -16.59 0.96
N ALA A 80 -0.33 -15.29 1.30
CA ALA A 80 -0.91 -14.79 2.54
C ALA A 80 -2.46 -14.70 2.50
N VAL A 81 -3.06 -14.92 1.32
CA VAL A 81 -4.50 -14.89 1.04
C VAL A 81 -5.16 -13.60 1.51
N SER A 82 -5.19 -12.59 0.63
CA SER A 82 -5.97 -11.38 0.82
C SER A 82 -6.69 -11.02 -0.47
N PHE A 83 -8.02 -10.88 -0.39
CA PHE A 83 -8.84 -10.48 -1.54
C PHE A 83 -8.74 -8.98 -1.84
N GLY A 84 -8.32 -8.17 -0.86
CA GLY A 84 -8.04 -6.76 -1.05
C GLY A 84 -9.21 -5.81 -0.81
N ASP A 85 -10.20 -6.20 0.01
CA ASP A 85 -11.40 -5.39 0.31
C ASP A 85 -11.06 -3.95 0.70
N ARG A 86 -10.17 -3.78 1.68
CA ARG A 86 -9.77 -2.44 2.17
C ARG A 86 -9.11 -1.60 1.09
N GLY A 87 -8.23 -2.19 0.29
CA GLY A 87 -7.53 -1.50 -0.79
C GLY A 87 -8.52 -1.04 -1.88
N ALA A 88 -9.38 -1.94 -2.32
CA ALA A 88 -10.39 -1.65 -3.35
C ALA A 88 -11.39 -0.59 -2.89
N ALA A 89 -11.98 -0.74 -1.70
CA ALA A 89 -12.91 0.23 -1.12
C ALA A 89 -12.24 1.60 -0.87
N SER A 90 -10.98 1.62 -0.41
CA SER A 90 -10.23 2.87 -0.24
C SER A 90 -9.99 3.58 -1.57
N ALA A 91 -9.66 2.84 -2.63
CA ALA A 91 -9.48 3.41 -3.97
C ALA A 91 -10.77 4.05 -4.49
N GLU A 92 -11.92 3.39 -4.35
CA GLU A 92 -13.22 3.99 -4.72
C GLU A 92 -13.49 5.28 -3.95
N HIS A 93 -13.31 5.25 -2.63
CA HIS A 93 -13.60 6.40 -1.80
C HIS A 93 -12.66 7.58 -2.11
N PHE A 94 -11.37 7.31 -2.39
CA PHE A 94 -10.44 8.35 -2.85
C PHE A 94 -10.88 8.96 -4.18
N LEU A 95 -11.35 8.15 -5.14
CA LEU A 95 -11.88 8.64 -6.40
C LEU A 95 -13.12 9.52 -6.18
N ARG A 96 -14.05 9.11 -5.30
CA ARG A 96 -15.22 9.92 -4.90
C ARG A 96 -14.80 11.24 -4.23
N ALA A 97 -13.73 11.22 -3.42
CA ALA A 97 -13.18 12.39 -2.76
C ALA A 97 -12.32 13.31 -3.65
N GLY A 98 -12.26 13.05 -4.97
CA GLY A 98 -11.58 13.90 -5.95
C GLY A 98 -10.09 13.58 -6.16
N TYR A 99 -9.61 12.43 -5.67
CA TYR A 99 -8.23 11.99 -5.92
C TYR A 99 -8.09 11.39 -7.32
N ALA A 100 -6.84 11.30 -7.77
CA ALA A 100 -6.41 10.32 -8.74
C ALA A 100 -5.72 9.16 -8.02
N VAL A 101 -5.91 7.93 -8.50
CA VAL A 101 -5.46 6.72 -7.82
C VAL A 101 -4.55 5.89 -8.72
N ILE A 102 -3.36 5.59 -8.23
CA ILE A 102 -2.49 4.52 -8.72
C ILE A 102 -2.84 3.27 -7.91
N PHE A 103 -3.52 2.33 -8.55
CA PHE A 103 -3.97 1.10 -7.93
C PHE A 103 -2.99 -0.03 -8.25
N LEU A 104 -2.03 -0.26 -7.34
CA LEU A 104 -1.05 -1.33 -7.44
C LEU A 104 -1.63 -2.59 -6.80
N HIS A 105 -2.12 -3.54 -7.61
CA HIS A 105 -2.93 -4.64 -7.09
C HIS A 105 -2.48 -6.01 -7.57
N ARG A 106 -2.80 -7.06 -6.82
CA ARG A 106 -2.57 -8.42 -7.27
C ARG A 106 -3.50 -8.74 -8.45
N HIS A 107 -2.99 -9.41 -9.48
CA HIS A 107 -3.84 -9.99 -10.52
C HIS A 107 -4.91 -10.91 -9.90
N GLY A 108 -6.18 -10.70 -10.27
CA GLY A 108 -7.32 -11.44 -9.72
C GLY A 108 -7.80 -10.99 -8.33
N SER A 109 -7.22 -9.94 -7.72
CA SER A 109 -7.79 -9.33 -6.51
C SER A 109 -9.02 -8.50 -6.81
N LEU A 110 -9.72 -8.08 -5.75
CA LEU A 110 -10.74 -7.05 -5.85
C LEU A 110 -10.16 -5.75 -6.41
N ALA A 111 -10.98 -5.06 -7.19
CA ALA A 111 -10.68 -3.77 -7.80
C ALA A 111 -11.82 -2.77 -7.50
N PRO A 112 -11.54 -1.47 -7.52
CA PRO A 112 -12.54 -0.44 -7.26
C PRO A 112 -13.72 -0.58 -8.24
N PHE A 113 -14.93 -0.42 -7.72
CA PHE A 113 -16.23 -0.55 -8.37
C PHE A 113 -16.59 -1.99 -8.77
N SER A 114 -15.67 -2.75 -9.34
CA SER A 114 -15.93 -4.13 -9.73
C SER A 114 -16.11 -5.08 -8.53
N ARG A 115 -15.58 -4.72 -7.34
CA ARG A 115 -15.74 -5.52 -6.11
C ARG A 115 -17.20 -5.79 -5.73
N HIS A 116 -18.11 -4.86 -6.03
CA HIS A 116 -19.54 -5.00 -5.74
C HIS A 116 -20.18 -6.14 -6.54
N PHE A 117 -19.64 -6.44 -7.73
CA PHE A 117 -20.11 -7.57 -8.55
C PHE A 117 -19.58 -8.92 -8.06
N GLN A 118 -18.45 -8.93 -7.34
CA GLN A 118 -17.83 -10.17 -6.88
C GLN A 118 -18.74 -10.93 -5.90
N LEU A 119 -19.55 -10.22 -5.11
CA LEU A 119 -20.53 -10.82 -4.20
C LEU A 119 -21.57 -11.63 -5.00
N TYR A 120 -22.14 -11.04 -6.05
CA TYR A 120 -23.10 -11.73 -6.92
C TYR A 120 -22.48 -12.93 -7.64
N ILE A 121 -21.21 -12.84 -8.04
CA ILE A 121 -20.49 -13.95 -8.67
C ILE A 121 -20.29 -15.09 -7.67
N ARG A 122 -19.87 -14.77 -6.43
CA ARG A 122 -19.62 -15.77 -5.37
C ARG A 122 -20.88 -16.51 -4.96
N ASP A 123 -22.01 -15.80 -4.89
CA ASP A 123 -23.29 -16.38 -4.49
C ASP A 123 -24.05 -17.03 -5.65
N ASN A 124 -23.42 -17.15 -6.83
CA ASN A 124 -24.01 -17.68 -8.06
C ASN A 124 -25.31 -16.94 -8.49
N ARG A 125 -25.40 -15.64 -8.17
CA ARG A 125 -26.53 -14.74 -8.48
C ARG A 125 -26.27 -13.88 -9.72
N PHE A 126 -25.02 -13.75 -10.16
CA PHE A 126 -24.64 -12.88 -11.28
C PHE A 126 -25.38 -13.22 -12.59
N LEU A 127 -25.51 -14.50 -12.94
CA LEU A 127 -26.20 -14.91 -14.16
C LEU A 127 -27.70 -14.62 -14.12
N SER A 128 -28.34 -14.66 -12.95
CA SER A 128 -29.76 -14.29 -12.82
C SER A 128 -30.03 -12.80 -12.99
N MET A 129 -28.98 -11.97 -12.95
CA MET A 129 -29.09 -10.53 -13.24
C MET A 129 -29.01 -10.25 -14.75
N LEU A 130 -28.59 -11.23 -15.57
CA LEU A 130 -28.41 -11.02 -17.00
C LEU A 130 -29.65 -11.48 -17.76
N ARG A 131 -30.24 -10.57 -18.54
CA ARG A 131 -31.37 -10.86 -19.42
C ARG A 131 -31.01 -10.48 -20.85
N VAL A 132 -31.35 -11.33 -21.81
CA VAL A 132 -31.28 -10.98 -23.23
C VAL A 132 -32.68 -10.58 -23.68
N ASP A 133 -32.82 -9.44 -24.34
CA ASP A 133 -34.06 -9.08 -25.02
C ASP A 133 -34.14 -9.84 -26.36
N ASP A 134 -35.21 -10.60 -26.57
CA ASP A 134 -35.42 -11.42 -27.76
C ASP A 134 -35.64 -10.58 -29.03
N THR A 135 -35.96 -9.29 -28.90
CA THR A 135 -36.33 -8.44 -30.04
C THR A 135 -35.13 -7.85 -30.77
N ASP A 136 -34.08 -7.48 -30.04
CA ASP A 136 -32.88 -6.83 -30.56
C ASP A 136 -31.58 -7.54 -30.13
N ASN A 137 -31.70 -8.67 -29.41
CA ASN A 137 -30.59 -9.48 -28.92
C ASN A 137 -29.63 -8.67 -28.02
N SER A 138 -30.16 -7.65 -27.34
CA SER A 138 -29.40 -6.80 -26.43
C SER A 138 -29.31 -7.41 -25.03
N LEU A 139 -28.18 -7.19 -24.34
CA LEU A 139 -27.93 -7.68 -22.98
C LEU A 139 -28.31 -6.60 -21.96
N HIS A 140 -29.30 -6.92 -21.13
CA HIS A 140 -29.76 -6.12 -20.00
C HIS A 140 -29.25 -6.71 -18.67
N VAL A 141 -28.99 -5.82 -17.72
CA VAL A 141 -28.64 -6.18 -16.35
C VAL A 141 -29.77 -5.74 -15.42
N ASP A 142 -30.55 -6.71 -14.94
CA ASP A 142 -31.64 -6.50 -14.01
C ASP A 142 -31.09 -6.55 -12.57
N PRO A 143 -31.26 -5.48 -11.76
CA PRO A 143 -30.82 -5.50 -10.38
C PRO A 143 -31.63 -6.52 -9.57
N PRO A 144 -31.03 -7.18 -8.56
CA PRO A 144 -31.75 -8.14 -7.74
C PRO A 144 -32.87 -7.46 -6.96
N ASN A 145 -34.10 -8.00 -7.03
CA ASN A 145 -35.31 -7.43 -6.42
C ASN A 145 -35.28 -7.32 -4.88
N ASP A 146 -34.33 -7.93 -4.19
CA ASP A 146 -34.37 -8.15 -2.73
C ASP A 146 -33.23 -7.46 -1.94
N ASP A 147 -32.29 -6.80 -2.63
CA ASP A 147 -31.07 -6.31 -1.97
C ASP A 147 -31.22 -4.88 -1.45
N ARG A 148 -31.57 -4.75 -0.17
CA ARG A 148 -31.40 -3.52 0.63
C ARG A 148 -29.93 -3.05 0.72
N HIS A 149 -29.00 -3.91 0.29
CA HIS A 149 -27.56 -3.66 0.19
C HIS A 149 -27.10 -3.26 -1.22
N ALA A 150 -27.99 -3.25 -2.22
CA ALA A 150 -27.66 -2.77 -3.55
C ALA A 150 -27.52 -1.24 -3.47
N GLN A 151 -26.30 -0.76 -3.28
CA GLN A 151 -25.93 0.50 -3.92
C GLN A 151 -26.41 0.40 -5.36
N ASP A 152 -27.18 1.39 -5.80
CA ASP A 152 -27.76 1.42 -7.13
C ASP A 152 -26.62 1.15 -8.13
N LEU A 153 -26.63 -0.04 -8.75
CA LEU A 153 -25.56 -0.48 -9.64
C LEU A 153 -25.32 0.54 -10.76
N SER A 154 -26.37 1.29 -11.13
CA SER A 154 -26.26 2.41 -12.07
C SER A 154 -25.35 3.53 -11.54
N THR A 155 -25.39 3.83 -10.24
CA THR A 155 -24.50 4.80 -9.57
C THR A 155 -23.06 4.30 -9.63
N ILE A 156 -22.82 3.03 -9.27
CA ILE A 156 -21.46 2.44 -9.32
C ILE A 156 -20.89 2.48 -10.75
N LEU A 157 -21.70 2.12 -11.75
CA LEU A 157 -21.27 2.14 -13.15
C LEU A 157 -21.00 3.56 -13.66
N THR A 158 -21.83 4.53 -13.27
CA THR A 158 -21.65 5.95 -13.61
C THR A 158 -20.36 6.47 -12.98
N GLU A 159 -20.14 6.23 -11.69
CA GLU A 159 -18.92 6.62 -10.98
C GLU A 159 -17.67 5.98 -11.60
N ALA A 160 -17.72 4.69 -11.95
CA ALA A 160 -16.61 4.00 -12.58
C ALA A 160 -16.24 4.63 -13.94
N LYS A 161 -17.25 5.00 -14.74
CA LYS A 161 -17.06 5.68 -16.02
C LYS A 161 -16.45 7.08 -15.83
N ASP A 162 -17.02 7.86 -14.92
CA ASP A 162 -16.62 9.26 -14.66
C ASP A 162 -15.23 9.37 -14.03
N THR A 163 -14.80 8.34 -13.30
CA THR A 163 -13.50 8.30 -12.61
C THR A 163 -12.40 7.58 -13.38
N SER A 164 -12.72 6.98 -14.54
CA SER A 164 -11.79 6.17 -15.35
C SER A 164 -10.48 6.89 -15.70
N ALA A 165 -10.53 8.17 -16.08
CA ALA A 165 -9.33 8.97 -16.39
C ALA A 165 -8.45 9.28 -15.16
N ARG A 166 -8.96 9.04 -13.95
CA ARG A 166 -8.29 9.28 -12.67
C ARG A 166 -7.80 8.00 -12.00
N LEU A 167 -7.91 6.85 -12.66
CA LEU A 167 -7.54 5.54 -12.11
C LEU A 167 -6.56 4.84 -13.06
N VAL A 168 -5.41 4.41 -12.54
CA VAL A 168 -4.45 3.58 -13.27
C VAL A 168 -4.18 2.29 -12.51
N HIS A 169 -4.40 1.16 -13.18
CA HIS A 169 -4.12 -0.17 -12.66
C HIS A 169 -2.69 -0.59 -12.98
N VAL A 170 -1.95 -1.04 -11.97
CA VAL A 170 -0.65 -1.71 -12.12
C VAL A 170 -0.77 -3.06 -11.44
N SER A 171 -0.77 -4.15 -12.19
CA SER A 171 -0.99 -5.49 -11.63
C SER A 171 0.33 -6.21 -11.32
N PHE A 172 0.43 -6.84 -10.16
CA PHE A 172 1.54 -7.74 -9.80
C PHE A 172 1.05 -9.14 -9.44
N THR A 173 1.97 -10.09 -9.37
CA THR A 173 1.69 -11.43 -8.85
C THR A 173 2.68 -11.80 -7.75
N SER A 174 3.98 -11.78 -8.06
CA SER A 174 5.03 -12.18 -7.12
C SER A 174 5.45 -11.06 -6.17
N VAL A 175 6.04 -11.43 -5.03
CA VAL A 175 6.64 -10.47 -4.09
C VAL A 175 7.77 -9.65 -4.72
N GLN A 176 8.56 -10.26 -5.61
CA GLN A 176 9.60 -9.55 -6.33
C GLN A 176 9.00 -8.42 -7.18
N GLN A 177 8.03 -8.76 -8.03
CA GLN A 177 7.35 -7.80 -8.88
C GLN A 177 6.67 -6.70 -8.05
N TYR A 178 5.99 -7.07 -6.95
CA TYR A 178 5.40 -6.12 -6.01
C TYR A 178 6.42 -5.10 -5.49
N LEU A 179 7.60 -5.55 -5.03
CA LEU A 179 8.62 -4.66 -4.45
C LEU A 179 9.22 -3.71 -5.49
N PHE A 180 9.44 -4.17 -6.72
CA PHE A 180 9.90 -3.32 -7.82
C PHE A 180 8.84 -2.27 -8.20
N TYR A 181 7.58 -2.69 -8.35
CA TYR A 181 6.50 -1.75 -8.67
C TYR A 181 6.18 -0.79 -7.53
N LEU A 182 6.29 -1.22 -6.28
CA LEU A 182 6.12 -0.36 -5.11
C LEU A 182 7.21 0.72 -5.06
N ARG A 183 8.49 0.34 -5.26
CA ARG A 183 9.61 1.29 -5.32
C ARG A 183 9.39 2.30 -6.46
N MET A 184 9.01 1.82 -7.64
CA MET A 184 8.72 2.66 -8.81
C MET A 184 7.58 3.64 -8.51
N ALA A 185 6.41 3.16 -8.12
CA ALA A 185 5.22 3.98 -7.90
C ALA A 185 5.41 4.98 -6.75
N ALA A 186 6.07 4.57 -5.66
CA ALA A 186 6.42 5.48 -4.57
C ALA A 186 7.40 6.57 -5.03
N SER A 187 8.38 6.24 -5.88
CA SER A 187 9.30 7.26 -6.41
C SER A 187 8.60 8.29 -7.30
N VAL A 188 7.56 7.87 -8.05
CA VAL A 188 6.78 8.78 -8.90
C VAL A 188 5.88 9.70 -8.06
N ILE A 189 5.27 9.19 -6.99
CA ILE A 189 4.34 9.98 -6.16
C ILE A 189 5.03 11.07 -5.33
N ASP A 190 6.35 11.04 -5.16
CA ASP A 190 7.09 12.11 -4.44
C ASP A 190 6.87 13.50 -5.05
N SER A 191 6.67 13.55 -6.37
CA SER A 191 6.33 14.80 -7.08
C SER A 191 5.03 15.45 -6.58
N ALA A 192 4.09 14.66 -6.03
CA ALA A 192 2.86 15.17 -5.42
C ALA A 192 3.08 15.77 -4.02
N ALA A 193 4.21 15.50 -3.37
CA ALA A 193 4.57 15.99 -2.04
C ALA A 193 3.39 15.88 -1.05
N SER A 194 3.00 16.99 -0.39
CA SER A 194 1.93 16.98 0.61
C SER A 194 0.53 16.68 0.04
N ARG A 195 0.39 16.52 -1.28
CA ARG A 195 -0.84 16.10 -1.96
C ARG A 195 -0.84 14.60 -2.27
N GLY A 196 0.29 13.92 -2.04
CA GLY A 196 0.47 12.50 -2.23
C GLY A 196 0.09 11.72 -0.98
N LEU A 197 -0.69 10.65 -1.16
CA LEU A 197 -1.02 9.66 -0.14
C LEU A 197 -0.52 8.29 -0.59
N ILE A 198 0.10 7.52 0.30
CA ILE A 198 0.50 6.13 0.06
C ILE A 198 -0.20 5.26 1.10
N LEU A 199 -1.12 4.40 0.66
CA LEU A 199 -1.80 3.40 1.47
C LEU A 199 -1.22 2.02 1.17
N LEU A 200 -0.42 1.50 2.11
CA LEU A 200 0.15 0.16 2.03
C LEU A 200 -0.83 -0.87 2.62
N SER A 201 -1.79 -1.32 1.80
CA SER A 201 -2.82 -2.30 2.18
C SER A 201 -2.67 -3.69 1.55
N ALA A 202 -1.63 -3.94 0.74
CA ALA A 202 -1.31 -5.27 0.24
C ALA A 202 -0.70 -6.16 1.33
N SER A 203 -1.09 -7.44 1.34
CA SER A 203 -0.54 -8.47 2.23
C SER A 203 0.72 -9.08 1.63
N VAL A 204 1.79 -9.10 2.41
CA VAL A 204 3.07 -9.66 2.00
C VAL A 204 3.53 -10.59 3.12
N LEU A 205 4.03 -11.77 2.75
CA LEU A 205 4.62 -12.69 3.72
C LEU A 205 5.89 -12.09 4.34
N ASP A 206 6.31 -12.61 5.49
CA ASP A 206 7.57 -12.15 6.12
C ASP A 206 8.82 -12.70 5.42
N TYR A 207 8.67 -13.80 4.67
CA TYR A 207 9.77 -14.54 4.06
C TYR A 207 9.47 -14.97 2.62
N TYR A 208 10.51 -15.08 1.80
CA TYR A 208 10.48 -15.56 0.42
C TYR A 208 11.60 -16.57 0.14
N VAL A 209 11.52 -17.27 -1.00
CA VAL A 209 12.56 -18.15 -1.52
C VAL A 209 13.40 -17.39 -2.55
N PRO A 210 14.73 -17.23 -2.35
CA PRO A 210 15.61 -16.58 -3.33
C PRO A 210 15.75 -17.42 -4.61
N SER A 211 15.71 -16.78 -5.79
CA SER A 211 15.80 -17.43 -7.11
C SER A 211 17.15 -18.14 -7.38
N SER A 212 18.17 -17.88 -6.57
CA SER A 212 19.56 -18.32 -6.79
C SER A 212 19.91 -19.68 -6.14
N ILE A 213 18.93 -20.48 -5.73
CA ILE A 213 19.19 -21.85 -5.26
C ILE A 213 18.55 -22.77 -6.29
N PRO A 214 19.32 -23.47 -7.13
CA PRO A 214 18.81 -24.67 -7.76
C PRO A 214 18.49 -25.62 -6.61
N SER A 215 17.21 -25.68 -6.23
CA SER A 215 16.68 -26.82 -5.50
C SER A 215 17.04 -28.01 -6.37
N ILE A 216 18.02 -28.81 -5.95
CA ILE A 216 18.27 -30.12 -6.56
C ILE A 216 17.04 -30.94 -6.20
N LEU A 217 15.97 -30.79 -6.96
CA LEU A 217 14.83 -31.67 -6.95
C LEU A 217 15.16 -32.75 -7.97
N PRO A 218 15.22 -34.03 -7.59
CA PRO A 218 15.03 -35.08 -8.57
C PRO A 218 13.65 -34.86 -9.19
N SER A 219 13.61 -34.61 -10.48
CA SER A 219 12.39 -34.69 -11.28
C SER A 219 11.67 -36.00 -10.94
N ILE A 220 10.45 -35.91 -10.43
CA ILE A 220 9.58 -37.07 -10.20
C ILE A 220 9.32 -37.71 -11.57
N PRO A 221 9.80 -38.93 -11.88
CA PRO A 221 9.41 -39.60 -13.09
C PRO A 221 7.99 -40.13 -12.89
N SER A 222 7.02 -39.54 -13.59
CA SER A 222 5.71 -40.15 -13.76
C SER A 222 5.82 -41.33 -14.71
N THR A 223 6.14 -42.52 -14.21
CA THR A 223 5.98 -43.78 -14.95
C THR A 223 4.63 -44.43 -14.62
N PRO A 224 3.77 -44.71 -15.60
CA PRO A 224 2.55 -45.48 -15.39
C PRO A 224 2.88 -46.96 -15.18
N SER A 225 2.15 -47.55 -14.24
CA SER A 225 2.21 -48.94 -13.81
C SER A 225 1.77 -49.94 -14.89
N THR A 226 2.56 -50.98 -15.14
CA THR A 226 2.09 -52.26 -15.71
C THR A 226 2.74 -53.45 -15.02
N ALA A 227 1.91 -54.13 -14.22
CA ALA A 227 1.74 -55.58 -14.01
C ALA A 227 2.91 -56.55 -13.67
N ALA A 228 2.62 -57.33 -12.61
CA ALA A 228 2.80 -58.78 -12.40
C ALA A 228 4.11 -59.35 -11.83
N SER A 229 4.09 -59.77 -10.55
CA SER A 229 4.34 -61.17 -10.06
C SER A 229 4.51 -61.24 -8.51
N PRO A 230 4.30 -62.40 -7.84
CA PRO A 230 4.04 -62.52 -6.38
C PRO A 230 5.31 -62.75 -5.51
N PRO A 231 5.23 -62.72 -4.15
CA PRO A 231 6.40 -62.54 -3.27
C PRO A 231 6.97 -63.83 -2.68
N PRO A 232 8.24 -63.83 -2.19
CA PRO A 232 8.70 -64.77 -1.16
C PRO A 232 8.96 -64.07 0.20
N PRO A 233 9.01 -64.82 1.32
CA PRO A 233 8.98 -64.24 2.66
C PRO A 233 10.37 -64.07 3.31
N SER A 234 10.38 -63.16 4.29
CA SER A 234 11.31 -63.02 5.42
C SER A 234 12.80 -62.76 5.14
N SER A 235 13.21 -61.50 5.31
CA SER A 235 14.37 -61.17 6.12
C SER A 235 14.20 -59.79 6.76
N ASN A 236 14.51 -59.71 8.06
CA ASN A 236 14.49 -58.49 8.84
C ASN A 236 15.35 -57.40 8.19
N THR A 237 14.70 -56.44 7.55
CA THR A 237 15.30 -55.14 7.25
C THR A 237 14.37 -54.09 7.82
N THR A 238 14.91 -53.36 8.79
CA THR A 238 14.34 -52.11 9.30
C THR A 238 13.98 -51.24 8.10
N LYS A 239 12.68 -51.14 7.79
CA LYS A 239 12.15 -50.16 6.83
C LYS A 239 12.52 -48.79 7.36
N LYS A 240 13.65 -48.26 6.89
CA LYS A 240 13.98 -46.85 6.97
C LYS A 240 12.98 -46.16 6.05
N GLU A 241 11.85 -45.75 6.61
CA GLU A 241 10.99 -44.77 5.98
C GLU A 241 11.87 -43.55 5.67
N SER A 242 12.30 -43.42 4.42
CA SER A 242 12.86 -42.17 3.93
C SER A 242 11.69 -41.20 3.90
N SER A 243 11.41 -40.57 5.04
CA SER A 243 10.50 -39.44 5.11
C SER A 243 11.03 -38.41 4.14
N SER A 244 10.37 -38.29 2.99
CA SER A 244 10.68 -37.31 1.95
C SER A 244 10.29 -35.94 2.51
N SER A 245 11.12 -35.42 3.42
CA SER A 245 10.92 -34.14 4.09
C SER A 245 11.28 -33.03 3.12
N LEU A 246 10.32 -32.16 2.83
CA LEU A 246 10.55 -30.95 2.05
C LEU A 246 11.19 -29.90 2.96
N THR A 247 12.43 -29.51 2.67
CA THR A 247 13.12 -28.43 3.39
C THR A 247 13.14 -27.18 2.52
N LEU A 248 12.50 -26.10 2.97
CA LEU A 248 12.50 -24.80 2.29
C LEU A 248 13.44 -23.84 3.01
N ASN A 249 14.34 -23.20 2.24
CA ASN A 249 15.21 -22.15 2.75
C ASN A 249 14.56 -20.79 2.54
N LEU A 250 14.06 -20.21 3.63
CA LEU A 250 13.32 -18.95 3.63
C LEU A 250 14.22 -17.78 4.07
N VAL A 251 14.11 -16.66 3.36
CA VAL A 251 14.85 -15.41 3.62
C VAL A 251 13.84 -14.28 3.83
N ARG A 252 14.13 -13.32 4.73
CA ARG A 252 13.20 -12.23 5.03
C ARG A 252 12.91 -11.36 3.82
N ILE A 253 11.65 -10.98 3.63
CA ILE A 253 11.28 -10.03 2.58
C ILE A 253 11.76 -8.63 2.98
N PRO A 254 12.42 -7.88 2.08
CA PRO A 254 12.85 -6.51 2.37
C PRO A 254 11.66 -5.61 2.73
N ASN A 255 11.79 -4.86 3.81
CA ASN A 255 10.77 -3.90 4.22
C ASN A 255 11.09 -2.51 3.65
N LEU A 256 10.28 -2.06 2.68
CA LEU A 256 10.48 -0.79 2.00
C LEU A 256 9.88 0.41 2.72
N ILE A 257 9.16 0.24 3.84
CA ILE A 257 8.46 1.36 4.52
C ILE A 257 9.45 2.47 4.89
N ALA A 258 10.58 2.12 5.51
CA ALA A 258 11.63 3.08 5.88
C ALA A 258 12.22 3.79 4.64
N LYS A 259 12.38 3.05 3.53
CA LYS A 259 12.90 3.59 2.27
C LYS A 259 11.91 4.51 1.58
N ILE A 260 10.61 4.20 1.64
CA ILE A 260 9.56 5.10 1.15
C ILE A 260 9.61 6.40 1.93
N ARG A 261 9.69 6.33 3.27
CA ARG A 261 9.74 7.52 4.11
C ARG A 261 11.01 8.36 3.90
N ARG A 262 12.17 7.75 3.70
CA ARG A 262 13.45 8.48 3.65
C ARG A 262 13.87 8.89 2.25
N ASN A 263 13.62 8.05 1.25
CA ASN A 263 14.22 8.15 -0.07
C ASN A 263 13.18 8.27 -1.18
N TYR A 264 12.15 7.43 -1.20
CA TYR A 264 11.28 7.33 -2.37
C TYR A 264 10.16 8.37 -2.37
N ALA A 265 9.53 8.67 -1.23
CA ALA A 265 8.43 9.64 -1.13
C ALA A 265 8.40 10.34 0.25
N PRO A 266 9.47 11.03 0.67
CA PRO A 266 9.56 11.63 2.00
C PRO A 266 8.49 12.69 2.30
N LYS A 267 7.94 13.32 1.26
CA LYS A 267 6.99 14.42 1.39
C LYS A 267 5.53 13.99 1.28
N ALA A 268 5.25 12.71 1.00
CA ALA A 268 3.90 12.16 0.90
C ALA A 268 3.41 11.63 2.26
N CYS A 269 2.08 11.56 2.43
CA CYS A 269 1.47 10.95 3.60
C CYS A 269 1.56 9.43 3.48
N LEU A 270 2.22 8.75 4.41
CA LEU A 270 2.40 7.29 4.37
C LEU A 270 1.57 6.61 5.45
N VAL A 271 0.71 5.70 5.00
CA VAL A 271 -0.25 4.93 5.80
C VAL A 271 0.07 3.44 5.68
N THR A 272 0.14 2.76 6.82
CA THR A 272 0.40 1.31 6.89
C THR A 272 -0.68 0.58 7.68
N LEU A 273 -0.92 -0.69 7.36
CA LEU A 273 -1.83 -1.54 8.11
C LEU A 273 -1.10 -2.38 9.15
N LYS A 274 -1.75 -2.62 10.30
CA LYS A 274 -1.21 -3.48 11.36
C LYS A 274 -2.30 -4.31 12.02
N SER A 275 -2.26 -5.62 11.83
CA SER A 275 -3.13 -6.53 12.58
C SER A 275 -2.48 -7.01 13.86
N VAL A 276 -3.21 -6.95 14.98
CA VAL A 276 -2.74 -7.38 16.30
C VAL A 276 -3.79 -8.27 16.98
N ALA A 277 -3.40 -9.49 17.34
CA ALA A 277 -4.30 -10.45 17.97
C ALA A 277 -4.90 -9.94 19.30
N ASP A 278 -4.09 -9.31 20.14
CA ASP A 278 -4.49 -8.77 21.44
C ASP A 278 -4.85 -7.27 21.33
N LYS A 279 -6.12 -6.93 21.56
CA LYS A 279 -6.61 -5.54 21.51
C LYS A 279 -5.86 -4.61 22.45
N GLY A 280 -5.38 -5.10 23.61
CA GLY A 280 -4.64 -4.29 24.59
C GLY A 280 -3.25 -3.86 24.10
N ARG A 281 -2.75 -4.46 23.01
CA ARG A 281 -1.45 -4.15 22.40
C ARG A 281 -1.56 -3.35 21.12
N LEU A 282 -2.77 -3.10 20.62
CA LEU A 282 -3.02 -2.45 19.34
C LEU A 282 -2.31 -1.10 19.26
N GLN A 283 -2.58 -0.23 20.24
CA GLN A 283 -2.02 1.11 20.32
C GLN A 283 -0.50 1.11 20.43
N ARG A 284 0.06 0.28 21.33
CA ARG A 284 1.52 0.15 21.52
C ARG A 284 2.22 -0.37 20.25
N ALA A 285 1.60 -1.31 19.54
CA ALA A 285 2.15 -1.85 18.30
C ALA A 285 2.15 -0.80 17.19
N ALA A 286 1.09 0.01 17.08
CA ALA A 286 1.00 1.11 16.14
C ALA A 286 2.04 2.20 16.42
N PHE A 287 2.16 2.68 17.67
CA PHE A 287 3.18 3.68 18.03
C PHE A 287 4.60 3.20 17.76
N ARG A 288 4.90 1.92 18.04
CA ARG A 288 6.20 1.35 17.71
C ARG A 288 6.48 1.38 16.20
N ASP A 289 5.48 1.12 15.37
CA ASP A 289 5.65 1.18 13.91
C ASP A 289 5.79 2.64 13.43
N ILE A 290 5.09 3.60 14.04
CA ILE A 290 5.28 5.04 13.82
C ILE A 290 6.70 5.48 14.16
N GLU A 291 7.21 5.14 15.35
CA GLU A 291 8.56 5.52 15.79
C GLU A 291 9.65 4.84 14.96
N ARG A 292 9.49 3.54 14.67
CA ARG A 292 10.49 2.76 13.95
C ARG A 292 10.58 3.16 12.48
N TRP A 293 9.44 3.36 11.82
CA TRP A 293 9.37 3.54 10.37
C TRP A 293 9.13 4.99 9.95
N GLY A 294 8.68 5.84 10.86
CA GLY A 294 8.30 7.22 10.59
C GLY A 294 7.01 7.32 9.76
N VAL A 295 6.09 6.36 9.84
CA VAL A 295 4.79 6.42 9.13
C VAL A 295 3.90 7.52 9.72
N ASP A 296 3.02 8.13 8.91
CA ASP A 296 2.14 9.21 9.38
C ASP A 296 0.90 8.65 10.08
N VAL A 297 0.39 7.50 9.61
CA VAL A 297 -0.80 6.85 10.14
C VAL A 297 -0.62 5.33 10.12
N VAL A 298 -1.05 4.66 11.18
CA VAL A 298 -1.21 3.21 11.24
C VAL A 298 -2.69 2.88 11.36
N VAL A 299 -3.22 2.15 10.39
CA VAL A 299 -4.56 1.54 10.45
C VAL A 299 -4.42 0.19 11.15
N ALA A 300 -4.82 0.13 12.41
CA ALA A 300 -4.65 -1.02 13.26
C ALA A 300 -5.99 -1.76 13.45
N ASP A 301 -5.99 -3.07 13.26
CA ASP A 301 -7.15 -3.93 13.48
C ASP A 301 -6.82 -5.13 14.40
N SER A 302 -7.87 -5.75 14.94
CA SER A 302 -7.74 -6.94 15.78
C SER A 302 -8.85 -7.93 15.48
N PRO A 303 -8.56 -9.24 15.37
CA PRO A 303 -9.59 -10.25 15.21
C PRO A 303 -10.55 -10.32 16.42
N MET A 304 -10.18 -9.77 17.58
CA MET A 304 -11.07 -9.64 18.74
C MET A 304 -12.14 -8.54 18.57
N LEU A 305 -11.97 -7.65 17.60
CA LEU A 305 -12.85 -6.51 17.31
C LEU A 305 -13.16 -6.47 15.80
N PRO A 306 -13.96 -7.41 15.28
CA PRO A 306 -14.14 -7.60 13.83
C PRO A 306 -14.79 -6.39 13.13
N ASN A 307 -15.53 -5.57 13.86
CA ASN A 307 -16.26 -4.41 13.33
C ASN A 307 -15.63 -3.07 13.75
N GLU A 308 -14.39 -3.09 14.25
CA GLU A 308 -13.70 -1.87 14.66
C GLU A 308 -12.27 -1.86 14.16
N LEU A 309 -11.77 -0.68 13.83
CA LEU A 309 -10.35 -0.44 13.59
C LEU A 309 -9.93 0.91 14.14
N ALA A 310 -8.65 1.07 14.43
CA ALA A 310 -8.08 2.31 14.93
C ALA A 310 -7.17 2.94 13.88
N LEU A 311 -7.37 4.22 13.58
CA LEU A 311 -6.45 5.04 12.80
C LEU A 311 -5.61 5.84 13.78
N ILE A 312 -4.35 5.44 13.95
CA ILE A 312 -3.44 5.99 14.95
C ILE A 312 -2.39 6.83 14.23
N SER A 313 -2.27 8.09 14.63
CA SER A 313 -1.23 9.02 14.21
C SER A 313 -0.37 9.44 15.42
N PRO A 314 0.75 10.16 15.24
CA PRO A 314 1.54 10.65 16.36
C PRO A 314 0.81 11.60 17.32
N GLN A 315 -0.32 12.19 16.89
CA GLN A 315 -1.00 13.26 17.61
C GLN A 315 -2.43 12.88 18.03
N GLU A 316 -3.06 12.03 17.25
CA GLU A 316 -4.49 11.75 17.33
C GLU A 316 -4.72 10.25 17.08
N GLU A 317 -5.72 9.70 17.77
CA GLU A 317 -6.22 8.34 17.58
C GLU A 317 -7.72 8.42 17.32
N PHE A 318 -8.17 7.76 16.26
CA PHE A 318 -9.57 7.66 15.92
C PHE A 318 -9.99 6.20 15.80
N VAL A 319 -11.11 5.84 16.40
CA VAL A 319 -11.72 4.51 16.22
C VAL A 319 -12.80 4.61 15.16
N ALA A 320 -12.70 3.78 14.13
CA ALA A 320 -13.71 3.60 13.11
C ALA A 320 -14.57 2.40 13.49
N SER A 321 -15.87 2.62 13.59
CA SER A 321 -16.88 1.57 13.68
C SER A 321 -18.06 1.96 12.77
N PRO A 322 -18.68 1.00 12.08
CA PRO A 322 -19.87 1.29 11.31
C PRO A 322 -21.02 1.57 12.29
N HIS A 323 -21.58 2.78 12.22
CA HIS A 323 -22.83 3.07 12.90
C HIS A 323 -23.96 2.30 12.22
N LEU A 324 -24.79 1.62 13.00
CA LEU A 324 -26.06 1.08 12.52
C LEU A 324 -27.03 2.27 12.42
N ASP A 325 -27.19 2.86 11.24
CA ASP A 325 -28.22 3.87 11.01
C ASP A 325 -29.61 3.25 11.25
N GLU A 326 -30.54 4.06 11.77
CA GLU A 326 -31.96 3.69 11.96
C GLU A 326 -32.61 3.21 10.63
N ASP A 327 -32.05 3.62 9.49
CA ASP A 327 -32.46 3.24 8.13
C ASP A 327 -31.93 1.88 7.64
N CYS A 328 -31.24 1.09 8.48
CA CYS A 328 -30.71 -0.23 8.14
C CYS A 328 -29.74 -0.25 6.93
N ARG A 329 -29.08 0.86 6.59
CA ARG A 329 -28.02 0.89 5.56
C ARG A 329 -26.71 0.42 6.19
N HIS A 330 -26.28 -0.78 5.84
CA HIS A 330 -25.01 -1.32 6.30
C HIS A 330 -23.85 -0.60 5.59
N VAL A 331 -23.15 0.29 6.30
CA VAL A 331 -21.91 0.90 5.80
C VAL A 331 -20.76 -0.04 6.13
N GLU A 332 -19.99 -0.42 5.10
CA GLU A 332 -18.81 -1.29 5.28
C GLU A 332 -17.73 -0.58 6.11
N LEU A 333 -17.06 -1.32 6.99
CA LEU A 333 -15.97 -0.80 7.81
C LEU A 333 -14.85 -0.18 6.95
N GLU A 334 -14.57 -0.78 5.79
CA GLU A 334 -13.58 -0.31 4.83
C GLU A 334 -13.94 1.07 4.26
N VAL A 335 -15.23 1.36 4.06
CA VAL A 335 -15.71 2.66 3.57
C VAL A 335 -15.55 3.72 4.64
N VAL A 336 -15.87 3.39 5.91
CA VAL A 336 -15.63 4.29 7.05
C VAL A 336 -14.14 4.60 7.20
N CYS A 337 -13.29 3.57 7.14
CA CYS A 337 -11.84 3.72 7.19
C CYS A 337 -11.31 4.65 6.09
N ALA A 338 -11.76 4.43 4.86
CA ALA A 338 -11.35 5.25 3.72
C ALA A 338 -11.78 6.72 3.86
N ALA A 339 -12.99 6.97 4.36
CA ALA A 339 -13.47 8.33 4.64
C ALA A 339 -12.59 9.03 5.69
N MET A 340 -12.26 8.33 6.78
CA MET A 340 -11.38 8.89 7.81
C MET A 340 -9.96 9.14 7.28
N LEU A 341 -9.43 8.27 6.42
CA LEU A 341 -8.13 8.50 5.76
C LEU A 341 -8.13 9.76 4.89
N VAL A 342 -9.23 10.07 4.21
CA VAL A 342 -9.36 11.31 3.44
C VAL A 342 -9.27 12.53 4.36
N GLU A 343 -9.97 12.52 5.48
CA GLU A 343 -9.97 13.63 6.43
C GLU A 343 -8.61 13.80 7.13
N ILE A 344 -8.01 12.70 7.58
CA ILE A 344 -6.65 12.71 8.15
C ILE A 344 -5.64 13.26 7.13
N HIS A 345 -5.72 12.83 5.86
CA HIS A 345 -4.82 13.35 4.84
C HIS A 345 -5.06 14.84 4.57
N ARG A 346 -6.31 15.32 4.52
CA ARG A 346 -6.61 16.76 4.37
C ARG A 346 -6.03 17.58 5.51
N ALA A 347 -6.22 17.15 6.76
CA ALA A 347 -5.66 17.79 7.93
C ALA A 347 -4.13 17.78 7.90
N TRP A 348 -3.53 16.63 7.59
CA TRP A 348 -2.08 16.46 7.46
C TRP A 348 -1.47 17.35 6.38
N SER A 349 -2.08 17.41 5.19
CA SER A 349 -1.63 18.27 4.07
C SER A 349 -1.65 19.74 4.49
N THR A 350 -2.73 20.16 5.15
CA THR A 350 -2.91 21.54 5.64
C THR A 350 -1.85 21.89 6.68
N ARG A 351 -1.62 21.00 7.66
CA ARG A 351 -0.57 21.15 8.68
C ARG A 351 0.81 21.27 8.04
N ARG A 352 1.13 20.46 7.02
CA ARG A 352 2.40 20.54 6.27
C ARG A 352 2.54 21.85 5.50
N GLN A 353 1.48 22.36 4.88
CA GLN A 353 1.49 23.66 4.21
C GLN A 353 1.74 24.81 5.20
N ILE A 354 1.07 24.79 6.36
CA ILE A 354 1.29 25.75 7.44
C ILE A 354 2.74 25.68 7.93
N LEU A 355 3.28 24.48 8.19
CA LEU A 355 4.68 24.32 8.63
C LEU A 355 5.69 24.80 7.59
N LYS A 356 5.41 24.63 6.29
CA LYS A 356 6.26 25.15 5.21
C LYS A 356 6.35 26.68 5.27
N GLN A 357 5.26 27.36 5.60
CA GLN A 357 5.24 28.81 5.87
C GLN A 357 5.89 29.15 7.23
N GLY A 358 5.68 28.28 8.22
CA GLY A 358 6.19 28.42 9.58
C GLY A 358 7.71 28.45 9.69
N LYS A 359 8.45 27.77 8.81
CA LYS A 359 9.93 27.86 8.78
C LYS A 359 10.40 29.29 8.56
N ALA A 360 9.77 30.03 7.64
CA ALA A 360 10.12 31.43 7.41
C ALA A 360 9.82 32.28 8.65
N LEU A 361 8.69 32.02 9.32
CA LEU A 361 8.32 32.68 10.57
C LEU A 361 9.30 32.37 11.70
N LEU A 362 9.70 31.11 11.89
CA LEU A 362 10.69 30.70 12.90
C LEU A 362 12.06 31.32 12.65
N LEU A 363 12.51 31.36 11.39
CA LEU A 363 13.76 32.02 11.02
C LEU A 363 13.68 33.55 11.25
N LEU A 364 12.54 34.16 10.97
CA LEU A 364 12.27 35.56 11.30
C LEU A 364 12.33 35.80 12.80
N THR A 365 11.65 34.97 13.60
CA THR A 365 11.67 35.07 15.07
C THR A 365 13.09 34.91 15.61
N ALA A 366 13.86 33.93 15.12
CA ALA A 366 15.25 33.73 15.51
C ALA A 366 16.12 34.95 15.14
N LYS A 367 16.00 35.44 13.90
CA LYS A 367 16.71 36.65 13.43
C LYS A 367 16.40 37.86 14.32
N PHE A 368 15.13 38.10 14.63
CA PHE A 368 14.72 39.22 15.47
C PHE A 368 15.13 39.07 16.93
N SER A 369 15.15 37.86 17.47
CA SER A 369 15.66 37.61 18.82
C SER A 369 17.15 37.93 18.96
N MET A 370 17.90 37.96 17.86
CA MET A 370 19.32 38.28 17.83
C MET A 370 19.62 39.74 17.45
N MET A 371 18.62 40.54 17.05
CA MET A 371 18.82 41.95 16.71
C MET A 371 18.88 42.82 17.97
N LYS A 372 19.81 43.77 17.97
CA LYS A 372 19.95 44.79 19.02
C LYS A 372 19.21 46.06 18.63
N GLU A 373 18.96 46.92 19.61
CA GLU A 373 18.20 48.18 19.46
C GLU A 373 18.82 49.16 18.43
N ASN A 374 20.10 49.00 18.12
CA ASN A 374 20.83 49.80 17.12
C ASN A 374 20.93 49.15 15.73
N ASP A 375 20.44 47.92 15.57
CA ASP A 375 20.49 47.24 14.28
C ASP A 375 19.45 47.82 13.32
N THR A 376 19.77 47.81 12.02
CA THR A 376 18.88 48.31 10.97
C THR A 376 18.29 47.16 10.16
N LEU A 377 17.03 47.31 9.77
CA LEU A 377 16.33 46.44 8.82
C LEU A 377 16.55 46.97 7.40
N ASN A 378 16.88 46.06 6.47
CA ASN A 378 17.07 46.43 5.06
C ASN A 378 15.83 47.09 4.45
N GLU A 379 14.64 46.62 4.77
CA GLU A 379 13.36 47.15 4.28
C GLU A 379 12.22 46.86 5.28
N ASP A 380 11.32 47.84 5.51
CA ASP A 380 10.11 47.67 6.33
C ASP A 380 8.87 47.31 5.49
N ALA A 381 7.72 47.10 6.14
CA ALA A 381 6.46 46.76 5.45
C ALA A 381 5.90 47.87 4.55
N MET A 382 6.46 49.06 4.60
CA MET A 382 6.05 50.21 3.79
C MET A 382 7.07 50.50 2.68
N GLY A 383 8.08 49.65 2.50
CA GLY A 383 9.13 49.81 1.49
C GLY A 383 10.24 50.78 1.88
N ASN A 384 10.28 51.24 3.15
CA ASN A 384 11.35 52.12 3.62
C ASN A 384 12.62 51.29 3.85
N LYS A 385 13.76 51.78 3.37
CA LYS A 385 15.05 51.08 3.49
C LYS A 385 15.85 51.53 4.72
N ASN A 386 16.69 50.64 5.25
CA ASN A 386 17.60 50.91 6.38
C ASN A 386 16.89 51.44 7.65
N VAL A 387 15.76 50.84 8.02
CA VAL A 387 14.91 51.32 9.12
C VAL A 387 15.46 50.80 10.46
N PRO A 388 15.64 51.65 11.49
CA PRO A 388 16.14 51.21 12.80
C PRO A 388 15.15 50.25 13.47
N PHE A 389 15.67 49.16 14.04
CA PHE A 389 14.86 48.15 14.72
C PHE A 389 14.34 48.67 16.06
N LYS A 390 13.11 49.17 16.06
CA LYS A 390 12.43 49.78 17.23
C LYS A 390 11.02 49.24 17.44
N ARG A 391 10.50 49.42 18.66
CA ARG A 391 9.12 49.03 19.02
C ARG A 391 8.11 49.71 18.09
N GLY A 392 7.18 48.93 17.54
CA GLY A 392 6.14 49.42 16.61
C GLY A 392 6.51 49.36 15.12
N ILE A 393 7.70 48.86 14.76
CA ILE A 393 8.08 48.63 13.35
C ILE A 393 7.18 47.55 12.73
N ARG A 394 6.70 47.79 11.50
CA ARG A 394 5.91 46.82 10.74
C ARG A 394 6.85 46.14 9.75
N ILE A 395 6.92 44.82 9.80
CA ILE A 395 7.80 44.02 8.92
C ILE A 395 6.92 43.21 7.97
N TYR A 396 7.24 43.27 6.68
CA TYR A 396 6.62 42.41 5.69
C TYR A 396 7.23 41.02 5.82
N THR A 397 6.41 40.01 6.12
CA THR A 397 6.82 38.64 5.86
C THR A 397 6.57 38.40 4.38
N GLU A 398 7.59 38.05 3.60
CA GLU A 398 7.42 37.69 2.19
C GLU A 398 6.39 36.55 2.09
N ARG A 399 5.12 36.90 1.90
CA ARG A 399 4.12 36.02 1.31
C ARG A 399 4.36 36.05 -0.19
N ARG A 400 5.51 35.56 -0.66
CA ARG A 400 5.74 35.47 -2.11
C ARG A 400 5.01 34.26 -2.68
N HIS A 401 4.36 34.56 -3.81
CA HIS A 401 3.50 33.78 -4.70
C HIS A 401 3.89 32.32 -4.91
#